data_AF-A0A0C2MYH4-F1
#
_entry.id   AF-A0A0C2MYH4-F1
#
_cell.length_a   1.000
_cell.length_b   1.000
_cell.length_c   1.000
_cell.angle_alpha   90.00
_cell.angle_beta   90.00
_cell.angle_gamma   90.00
#
_symmetry.space_group_name_H-M   'P 1'
#
loop_
_entity.id
_entity.type
_entity.pdbx_description
1 polymer ?
#
loop_
_entity_poly.entity_id
_entity_poly.type
_entity_poly.pdbx_seq_one_letter_code
_entity_poly.pdbx_strand_id
1 'polypeptide(L)'
;MALSDETYINKLKSEKTLFMYEDLKSNLLSIIDESIIKIVLSGCETILRRSQYGSPECFGSDEYKLYRHVLTMILLSFNEFNYFYKKKADYYISLVNDNSGNSCDIQGYSDDSHSTSDSKSDSDSSFVSIQFYKLPFPALLRWFMFIYEVKFIFAGIDTKLTNLNFIYSLWI
;
A
#
# COMPACT_ATOMS: atom_id res chain seq x y z
N MET A 1 -13.44 -10.25 7.73
CA MET A 1 -12.70 -9.16 8.41
C MET A 1 -11.54 -9.76 9.20
N ALA A 2 -10.42 -10.07 8.56
CA ALA A 2 -9.25 -10.64 9.25
C ALA A 2 -8.23 -9.56 9.66
N LEU A 3 -8.11 -8.47 8.89
CA LEU A 3 -7.12 -7.39 9.12
C LEU A 3 -7.54 -6.35 10.18
N SER A 4 -8.78 -6.40 10.65
CA SER A 4 -9.34 -5.54 11.69
C SER A 4 -9.61 -6.30 12.99
N ASP A 5 -9.31 -7.60 13.02
CA ASP A 5 -9.49 -8.45 14.19
C ASP A 5 -8.39 -8.18 15.22
N GLU A 6 -8.79 -7.86 16.44
CA GLU A 6 -7.86 -7.41 17.48
C GLU A 6 -6.93 -8.53 17.94
N THR A 7 -7.40 -9.79 17.94
CA THR A 7 -6.57 -10.95 18.23
C THR A 7 -5.50 -11.14 17.15
N TYR A 8 -5.88 -11.04 15.87
CA TYR A 8 -4.95 -11.07 14.75
C TYR A 8 -3.92 -9.93 14.83
N ILE A 9 -4.36 -8.70 15.09
CA ILE A 9 -3.49 -7.53 15.20
C ILE A 9 -2.50 -7.69 16.37
N ASN A 10 -2.96 -8.14 17.54
CA ASN A 10 -2.12 -8.30 18.71
C ASN A 10 -1.06 -9.38 18.49
N LYS A 11 -1.44 -10.49 17.86
CA LYS A 11 -0.50 -11.56 17.51
C LYS A 11 0.52 -11.11 16.47
N LEU A 12 0.08 -10.38 15.45
CA LEU A 12 0.95 -9.79 14.44
C LEU A 12 1.99 -8.82 15.07
N LYS A 13 1.56 -8.05 16.08
CA LYS A 13 2.44 -7.15 16.84
C LYS A 13 3.43 -7.88 17.74
N SER A 14 3.01 -8.97 18.39
CA SER A 14 3.87 -9.72 19.33
C SER A 14 4.84 -10.68 18.64
N GLU A 15 4.34 -11.44 17.67
CA GLU A 15 5.10 -12.56 17.06
C GLU A 15 5.77 -12.16 15.75
N LYS A 16 5.32 -11.06 15.11
CA LYS A 16 5.87 -10.56 13.84
C LYS A 16 5.86 -11.60 12.71
N THR A 17 5.04 -12.64 12.83
CA THR A 17 4.86 -13.72 11.85
C THR A 17 3.39 -13.86 11.48
N LEU A 18 3.15 -14.19 10.21
CA LEU A 18 1.83 -14.64 9.77
C LEU A 18 1.79 -16.15 9.96
N PHE A 19 0.82 -16.65 10.73
CA PHE A 19 0.66 -18.08 11.03
C PHE A 19 0.72 -18.98 9.77
N MET A 20 0.23 -18.47 8.64
CA MET A 20 0.19 -19.21 7.37
C MET A 20 1.58 -19.47 6.75
N TYR A 21 2.62 -18.71 7.11
CA TYR A 21 3.95 -18.79 6.48
C TYR A 21 5.07 -19.18 7.45
N GLU A 22 4.76 -19.60 8.68
CA GLU A 22 5.78 -19.98 9.66
C GLU A 22 6.63 -21.17 9.18
N ASP A 23 5.99 -22.18 8.60
CA ASP A 23 6.68 -23.35 8.05
C ASP A 23 7.53 -23.00 6.82
N LEU A 24 7.03 -22.10 5.97
CA LEU A 24 7.76 -21.62 4.80
C LEU A 24 9.01 -20.84 5.23
N LYS A 25 8.87 -19.99 6.25
CA LYS A 25 9.94 -19.11 6.72
C LYS A 25 11.02 -19.85 7.50
N SER A 26 10.63 -20.81 8.34
CA SER A 26 11.57 -21.61 9.14
C SER A 26 12.35 -22.62 8.29
N ASN A 27 11.70 -23.27 7.31
CA ASN A 27 12.29 -24.39 6.58
C ASN A 27 12.80 -24.02 5.19
N LEU A 28 12.04 -23.23 4.42
CA LEU A 28 12.35 -22.99 3.00
C LEU A 28 13.27 -21.78 2.83
N LEU A 29 12.97 -20.69 3.54
CA LEU A 29 13.74 -19.45 3.41
C LEU A 29 15.11 -19.54 4.10
N SER A 30 15.29 -20.42 5.08
CA SER A 30 16.60 -20.65 5.71
C SER A 30 17.63 -21.29 4.76
N ILE A 31 17.17 -21.93 3.68
CA ILE A 31 18.02 -22.53 2.65
C ILE A 31 18.45 -21.49 1.60
N ILE A 32 17.65 -20.45 1.41
CA ILE A 32 17.88 -19.43 0.38
C ILE A 32 18.68 -18.28 0.99
N ASP A 33 19.82 -17.97 0.39
CA ASP A 33 20.65 -16.86 0.83
C ASP A 33 19.90 -15.52 0.71
N GLU A 34 20.01 -14.68 1.74
CA GLU A 34 19.32 -13.40 1.83
C GLU A 34 19.68 -12.46 0.67
N SER A 35 20.90 -12.54 0.14
CA SER A 35 21.32 -11.73 -1.01
C SER A 35 20.58 -12.13 -2.29
N ILE A 36 20.29 -13.43 -2.48
CA ILE A 36 19.52 -13.92 -3.62
C ILE A 36 18.09 -13.37 -3.54
N ILE A 37 17.47 -13.42 -2.37
CA ILE A 37 16.13 -12.85 -2.14
C ILE A 37 16.13 -11.36 -2.50
N LYS A 38 17.11 -10.58 -2.03
CA LYS A 38 17.22 -9.15 -2.35
C LYS A 38 17.39 -8.88 -3.85
N ILE A 39 18.21 -9.67 -4.54
CA ILE A 39 18.42 -9.56 -5.99
C ILE A 39 17.10 -9.81 -6.74
N VAL A 40 16.39 -10.88 -6.40
CA VAL A 40 15.11 -11.24 -7.02
C VAL A 40 14.07 -10.15 -6.77
N LEU A 41 13.91 -9.71 -5.52
CA LEU A 41 12.95 -8.65 -5.16
C LEU A 41 13.26 -7.34 -5.90
N SER A 42 14.53 -6.94 -6.00
CA SER A 42 14.94 -5.75 -6.76
C SER A 42 14.64 -5.89 -8.26
N GLY A 43 14.82 -7.08 -8.83
CA GLY A 43 14.44 -7.40 -10.20
C GLY A 43 12.92 -7.27 -10.42
N CYS A 44 12.12 -7.88 -9.53
CA CYS A 44 10.66 -7.78 -9.56
C CYS A 44 10.18 -6.33 -9.46
N GLU A 45 10.76 -5.56 -8.53
CA GLU A 45 10.46 -4.14 -8.37
C GLU A 45 10.73 -3.36 -9.68
N THR A 46 11.87 -3.63 -10.32
CA THR A 46 12.24 -3.00 -11.60
C THR A 46 11.24 -3.34 -12.71
N ILE A 47 10.78 -4.58 -12.78
CA ILE A 47 9.76 -5.02 -13.75
C ILE A 47 8.42 -4.32 -13.49
N LEU A 48 8.00 -4.26 -12.22
CA LEU A 48 6.78 -3.58 -11.80
C LEU A 48 6.81 -2.11 -12.22
N ARG A 49 7.94 -1.42 -11.97
CA ARG A 49 8.17 -0.03 -12.39
C ARG A 49 8.01 0.17 -13.91
N ARG A 50 8.55 -0.74 -14.73
CA ARG A 50 8.44 -0.64 -16.20
C ARG A 50 7.03 -0.96 -16.71
N SER A 51 6.31 -1.85 -16.03
CA SER A 51 4.97 -2.29 -16.47
C SER A 51 3.86 -1.24 -16.31
N GLN A 52 4.17 -0.09 -15.69
CA GLN A 52 3.23 1.00 -15.40
C GLN A 52 2.79 1.78 -16.65
N TYR A 53 3.51 1.65 -17.76
CA TYR A 53 3.33 2.48 -18.96
C TYR A 53 2.48 1.83 -20.07
N GLY A 54 1.93 0.63 -19.85
CA GLY A 54 1.48 -0.24 -20.94
C GLY A 54 -0.02 -0.33 -21.22
N SER A 55 -0.90 0.15 -20.34
CA SER A 55 -2.34 -0.05 -20.51
C SER A 55 -3.09 1.28 -20.52
N PRO A 56 -3.66 1.70 -21.66
CA PRO A 56 -4.69 2.73 -21.64
C PRO A 56 -5.90 2.14 -20.93
N GLU A 57 -6.02 2.40 -19.63
CA GLU A 57 -7.28 2.14 -18.95
C GLU A 57 -8.34 3.02 -19.59
N CYS A 58 -9.44 2.40 -20.03
CA CYS A 58 -10.67 3.13 -20.24
C CYS A 58 -10.95 3.89 -18.94
N PHE A 59 -10.98 5.22 -19.00
CA PHE A 59 -11.30 6.13 -17.90
C PHE A 59 -12.78 6.00 -17.45
N GLY A 60 -13.29 4.78 -17.43
CA GLY A 60 -14.70 4.44 -17.34
C GLY A 60 -15.17 4.53 -15.89
N SER A 61 -16.03 5.51 -15.66
CA SER A 61 -16.77 5.83 -14.42
C SER A 61 -15.97 6.52 -13.30
N ASP A 62 -16.67 7.40 -12.57
CA ASP A 62 -16.13 8.05 -11.37
C ASP A 62 -15.96 7.06 -10.21
N GLU A 63 -16.76 5.98 -10.17
CA GLU A 63 -16.57 4.84 -9.27
C GLU A 63 -15.18 4.22 -9.46
N TYR A 64 -14.76 4.04 -10.71
CA TYR A 64 -13.44 3.47 -10.99
C TYR A 64 -12.31 4.36 -10.47
N LYS A 65 -12.41 5.67 -10.66
CA LYS A 65 -11.45 6.64 -10.12
C LYS A 65 -11.43 6.59 -8.59
N LEU A 66 -12.59 6.47 -7.96
CA LEU A 66 -12.71 6.35 -6.52
C LEU A 66 -12.07 5.06 -6.00
N TYR A 67 -12.34 3.91 -6.61
CA TYR A 67 -11.73 2.64 -6.20
C TYR A 67 -10.22 2.65 -6.36
N ARG A 68 -9.71 3.26 -7.44
CA ARG A 68 -8.28 3.47 -7.65
C ARG A 68 -7.66 4.37 -6.57
N HIS A 69 -8.38 5.42 -6.17
CA HIS A 69 -7.97 6.32 -5.10
C HIS A 69 -7.92 5.60 -3.75
N VAL A 70 -8.97 4.85 -3.40
CA VAL A 70 -9.02 4.04 -2.17
C VAL A 70 -7.93 2.98 -2.16
N LEU A 71 -7.72 2.27 -3.26
CA LEU A 71 -6.65 1.25 -3.35
C LEU A 71 -5.26 1.87 -3.20
N THR A 72 -5.03 3.05 -3.77
CA THR A 72 -3.79 3.81 -3.54
C THR A 72 -3.59 4.12 -2.06
N MET A 73 -4.62 4.61 -1.37
CA MET A 73 -4.55 4.90 0.06
C MET A 73 -4.29 3.67 0.91
N ILE A 74 -4.93 2.54 0.58
CA ILE A 74 -4.67 1.23 1.20
C ILE A 74 -3.21 0.84 1.01
N LEU A 75 -2.68 0.96 -0.20
CA LEU A 75 -1.33 0.55 -0.55
C LEU A 75 -0.26 1.36 0.20
N LEU A 76 -0.40 2.69 0.23
CA LEU A 76 0.50 3.57 0.97
C LEU A 76 0.48 3.23 2.46
N SER A 77 -0.72 3.10 3.02
CA SER A 77 -0.89 2.76 4.43
C SER A 77 -0.32 1.39 4.78
N PHE A 78 -0.47 0.42 3.88
CA PHE A 78 0.01 -0.94 4.06
C PHE A 78 1.53 -1.05 3.94
N ASN A 79 2.16 -0.22 3.10
CA ASN A 79 3.62 -0.14 3.06
C ASN A 79 4.19 0.38 4.40
N GLU A 80 3.53 1.39 4.98
CA GLU A 80 3.95 2.00 6.25
C GLU A 80 3.64 1.12 7.47
N PHE A 81 2.45 0.51 7.50
CA PHE A 81 1.92 -0.24 8.63
C PHE A 81 1.39 -1.60 8.18
N ASN A 82 1.56 -2.61 9.02
CA ASN A 82 1.13 -3.98 8.70
C ASN A 82 -0.33 -4.26 9.07
N TYR A 83 -1.04 -3.25 9.56
CA TYR A 83 -2.44 -3.33 9.97
C TYR A 83 -3.14 -1.99 9.71
N PHE A 84 -4.47 -2.05 9.63
CA PHE A 84 -5.30 -0.86 9.54
C PHE A 84 -5.92 -0.56 10.90
N TYR A 85 -5.81 0.69 11.35
CA TYR A 85 -6.64 1.15 12.46
C TYR A 85 -8.11 1.04 12.05
N LYS A 86 -8.96 0.55 12.95
CA LYS A 86 -10.39 0.37 12.70
C LYS A 86 -11.03 1.61 12.07
N LYS A 87 -10.77 2.81 12.64
CA LYS A 87 -11.26 4.09 12.09
C LYS A 87 -10.87 4.33 10.63
N LYS A 88 -9.65 3.96 10.24
CA LYS A 88 -9.14 4.12 8.87
C LYS A 88 -9.74 3.08 7.91
N ALA A 89 -9.92 1.86 8.38
CA ALA A 89 -10.62 0.82 7.63
C ALA A 89 -12.10 1.18 7.41
N ASP A 90 -12.79 1.63 8.46
CA ASP A 90 -14.19 2.06 8.40
C ASP A 90 -14.36 3.22 7.42
N TYR A 91 -13.43 4.19 7.43
CA TYR A 91 -13.41 5.29 6.46
C TYR A 91 -13.25 4.82 5.02
N TYR A 92 -12.35 3.87 4.73
CA TYR A 92 -12.21 3.34 3.37
C TYR A 92 -13.44 2.57 2.92
N ILE A 93 -14.09 1.84 3.84
CA ILE A 93 -15.33 1.12 3.56
C ILE A 93 -16.47 2.11 3.28
N SER A 94 -16.60 3.19 4.06
CA SER A 94 -17.63 4.20 3.83
C SER A 94 -17.46 4.88 2.47
N LEU A 95 -16.23 5.25 2.08
CA LEU A 95 -15.97 5.82 0.75
C LEU A 95 -16.50 4.93 -0.38
N VAL A 96 -16.28 3.61 -0.29
CA VAL A 96 -16.73 2.66 -1.32
C VAL A 96 -18.25 2.45 -1.28
N ASN A 97 -18.84 2.36 -0.09
CA ASN A 97 -20.26 2.06 0.08
C ASN A 97 -21.17 3.26 -0.22
N ASP A 98 -20.78 4.47 0.21
CA ASP A 98 -21.58 5.68 0.04
C ASP A 98 -21.72 6.04 -1.45
N ASN A 99 -20.69 5.75 -2.25
CA ASN A 99 -20.69 5.96 -3.70
C ASN A 99 -21.43 4.86 -4.48
N SER A 100 -21.74 3.71 -3.85
CA SER A 100 -22.50 2.63 -4.50
C SER A 100 -24.01 2.91 -4.60
N GLY A 101 -24.48 3.98 -3.94
CA GLY A 101 -25.91 4.30 -3.84
C GLY A 101 -26.33 5.69 -4.32
N ASN A 102 -25.47 6.71 -4.29
CA ASN A 102 -25.85 8.08 -4.66
C ASN A 102 -24.66 8.86 -5.25
N SER A 103 -24.90 9.57 -6.35
CA SER A 103 -23.93 10.56 -6.87
C SER A 103 -23.68 11.60 -5.79
N CYS A 104 -22.44 11.82 -5.38
CA CYS A 104 -22.14 12.91 -4.45
C CYS A 104 -20.93 13.71 -4.90
N ASP A 105 -21.18 15.00 -5.14
CA ASP A 105 -20.19 16.03 -5.38
C ASP A 105 -19.15 16.04 -4.26
N ILE A 106 -17.88 15.95 -4.64
CA ILE A 106 -16.76 16.05 -3.71
C ILE A 106 -16.66 17.50 -3.26
N GLN A 107 -17.25 17.82 -2.12
CA GLN A 107 -16.99 19.09 -1.43
C GLN A 107 -15.63 19.01 -0.75
N GLY A 108 -14.66 19.76 -1.27
CA GLY A 108 -13.33 19.91 -0.69
C GLY A 108 -13.44 20.47 0.72
N TYR A 109 -13.12 19.63 1.72
CA TYR A 109 -13.08 20.08 3.10
C TYR A 109 -11.77 20.83 3.37
N SER A 110 -11.94 22.10 3.71
CA SER A 110 -10.96 22.96 4.38
C SER A 110 -10.57 22.36 5.72
N ASP A 111 -9.26 22.24 5.93
CA ASP A 111 -8.63 21.74 7.14
C ASP A 111 -8.70 22.84 8.21
N ASP A 112 -9.56 22.64 9.22
CA ASP A 112 -9.65 23.53 10.37
C ASP A 112 -9.64 22.67 11.63
N SER A 113 -8.43 22.36 12.13
CA SER A 113 -8.25 21.85 13.47
C SER A 113 -7.16 22.64 14.18
N HIS A 114 -7.60 23.63 14.95
CA HIS A 114 -6.84 24.27 16.01
C HIS A 114 -6.54 23.22 17.10
N SER A 115 -5.35 22.64 17.07
CA SER A 115 -4.76 21.93 18.21
C SER A 115 -3.27 22.22 18.23
N THR A 116 -2.86 23.06 19.16
CA THR A 116 -1.48 23.39 19.48
C THR A 116 -0.77 22.16 20.03
N SER A 117 0.07 21.55 19.22
CA SER A 117 1.17 20.69 19.66
C SER A 117 2.30 20.81 18.65
N ASP A 118 3.49 21.16 19.13
CA ASP A 118 4.68 21.47 18.33
C ASP A 118 5.01 20.38 17.32
N SER A 119 4.62 20.61 16.06
CA SER A 119 5.02 19.78 14.94
C SER A 119 6.38 20.26 14.44
N LYS A 120 7.40 19.42 14.66
CA LYS A 120 8.57 19.43 13.77
C LYS A 120 8.04 19.11 12.37
N SER A 121 8.30 20.04 11.45
CA SER A 121 7.95 19.92 10.05
C SER A 121 8.73 18.77 9.39
N ASP A 122 8.10 17.61 9.26
CA ASP A 122 8.53 16.58 8.31
C ASP A 122 7.78 16.82 6.99
N SER A 123 8.36 17.67 6.15
CA SER A 123 7.85 18.09 4.85
C SER A 123 8.10 17.09 3.71
N ASP A 124 8.37 15.81 4.01
CA ASP A 124 8.76 14.81 3.00
C ASP A 124 7.65 13.82 2.59
N SER A 125 6.48 13.80 3.26
CA SER A 125 5.44 12.80 2.94
C SER A 125 4.54 13.14 1.75
N SER A 126 4.53 14.40 1.29
CA SER A 126 3.61 14.85 0.24
C SER A 126 3.99 14.34 -1.16
N PHE A 127 5.28 14.14 -1.44
CA PHE A 127 5.78 13.74 -2.76
C PHE A 127 5.51 12.26 -3.11
N VAL A 128 5.53 11.37 -2.11
CA VAL A 128 5.33 9.91 -2.30
C VAL A 128 3.91 9.59 -2.80
N SER A 129 2.94 10.41 -2.42
CA SER A 129 1.51 10.15 -2.68
C SER A 129 1.10 10.40 -4.14
N ILE A 130 1.70 11.38 -4.81
CA ILE A 130 1.19 11.95 -6.09
C ILE A 130 1.24 10.94 -7.24
N GLN A 131 2.08 9.91 -7.15
CA GLN A 131 2.39 9.07 -8.30
C GLN A 131 1.58 7.78 -8.41
N PHE A 132 1.21 7.17 -7.28
CA PHE A 132 0.31 6.00 -7.29
C PHE A 132 -1.06 6.35 -7.86
N TYR A 133 -1.53 7.60 -7.69
CA TYR A 133 -2.81 8.06 -8.23
C TYR A 133 -2.88 8.02 -9.77
N LYS A 134 -1.74 7.94 -10.45
CA LYS A 134 -1.66 7.81 -11.91
C LYS A 134 -1.54 6.35 -12.38
N LEU A 135 -1.29 5.41 -11.47
CA LEU A 135 -1.12 4.02 -11.85
C LEU A 135 -2.44 3.36 -12.19
N PRO A 136 -2.46 2.52 -13.22
CA PRO A 136 -3.64 1.73 -13.52
C PRO A 136 -3.99 0.79 -12.35
N PHE A 137 -5.27 0.50 -12.14
CA PHE A 137 -5.74 -0.36 -11.04
C PHE A 137 -5.05 -1.73 -11.01
N PRO A 138 -4.83 -2.44 -12.14
CA PRO A 138 -4.02 -3.66 -12.15
C PRO A 138 -2.57 -3.43 -11.70
N ALA A 139 -1.97 -2.28 -11.99
CA ALA A 139 -0.62 -1.97 -11.50
C ALA A 139 -0.64 -1.74 -9.98
N LEU A 140 -1.65 -1.06 -9.44
CA LEU A 140 -1.82 -0.93 -7.99
C LEU A 140 -1.97 -2.30 -7.31
N LEU A 141 -2.77 -3.21 -7.87
CA LEU A 141 -2.91 -4.57 -7.35
C LEU A 141 -1.58 -5.33 -7.36
N ARG A 142 -0.81 -5.24 -8.44
CA ARG A 142 0.51 -5.86 -8.52
C ARG A 142 1.48 -5.31 -7.46
N TRP A 143 1.45 -4.00 -7.21
CA TRP A 143 2.21 -3.40 -6.12
C TRP A 143 1.75 -3.88 -4.75
N PHE A 144 0.44 -4.00 -4.53
CA PHE A 144 -0.10 -4.53 -3.28
C PHE A 144 0.38 -5.97 -3.02
N MET A 145 0.30 -6.84 -4.04
CA MET A 145 0.80 -8.21 -3.97
C MET A 145 2.30 -8.23 -3.66
N PHE A 146 3.10 -7.42 -4.34
CA PHE A 146 4.54 -7.34 -4.12
C PHE A 146 4.88 -6.87 -2.69
N ILE A 147 4.24 -5.82 -2.18
CA ILE A 147 4.44 -5.35 -0.80
C ILE A 147 4.07 -6.45 0.20
N TYR A 148 2.99 -7.17 -0.05
CA TYR A 148 2.57 -8.29 0.79
C TYR A 148 3.63 -9.40 0.82
N GLU A 149 4.13 -9.83 -0.34
CA GLU A 149 5.14 -10.88 -0.44
C GLU A 149 6.44 -10.46 0.26
N VAL A 150 6.90 -9.21 0.06
CA VAL A 150 8.07 -8.68 0.74
C VAL A 150 7.90 -8.73 2.26
N LYS A 151 6.77 -8.24 2.78
CA LYS A 151 6.54 -8.13 4.23
C LYS A 151 6.30 -9.48 4.91
N PHE A 152 5.51 -10.35 4.31
CA PHE A 152 5.01 -11.53 5.00
C PHE A 152 5.70 -12.82 4.60
N ILE A 153 6.31 -12.85 3.42
CA ILE A 153 6.99 -14.02 2.91
C ILE A 153 8.49 -13.82 3.06
N PHE A 154 9.08 -12.84 2.36
CA PHE A 154 10.53 -12.87 2.08
C PHE A 154 11.42 -12.06 3.02
N ALA A 155 11.08 -10.81 3.31
CA ALA A 155 11.97 -9.86 3.99
C ALA A 155 11.58 -9.58 5.45
N GLY A 156 10.30 -9.82 5.79
CA GLY A 156 9.79 -9.69 7.14
C GLY A 156 8.94 -8.44 7.37
N ILE A 157 8.20 -8.48 8.48
CA ILE A 157 7.06 -7.58 8.69
C ILE A 157 7.46 -6.11 8.86
N ASP A 158 8.68 -5.87 9.34
CA ASP A 158 9.22 -4.53 9.55
C ASP A 158 9.82 -3.95 8.27
N THR A 159 9.93 -4.74 7.20
CA THR A 159 10.44 -4.27 5.92
C THR A 159 9.49 -3.23 5.33
N LYS A 160 10.06 -2.08 5.02
CA LYS A 160 9.40 -1.01 4.28
C LYS A 160 10.12 -0.88 2.94
N LEU A 161 9.35 -0.77 1.87
CA LEU A 161 9.94 -0.39 0.59
C LEU A 161 10.32 1.08 0.67
N THR A 162 11.61 1.34 0.79
CA THR A 162 12.19 2.67 0.62
C THR A 162 12.11 3.02 -0.86
N ASN A 163 11.86 4.29 -1.18
CA ASN A 163 11.80 4.78 -2.56
C ASN A 163 10.65 4.24 -3.41
N LEU A 164 9.42 4.15 -2.89
CA LEU A 164 8.23 4.09 -3.75
C LEU A 164 8.04 5.35 -4.65
N ASN A 165 8.97 6.30 -4.59
CA ASN A 165 9.14 7.36 -5.58
C ASN A 165 9.53 6.75 -6.93
N PHE A 166 8.60 6.73 -7.88
CA PHE A 166 8.94 6.47 -9.27
C PHE A 166 9.53 7.76 -9.84
N ILE A 167 10.84 7.88 -9.90
CA ILE A 167 11.44 9.01 -10.61
C ILE A 167 10.99 8.88 -12.07
N TYR A 168 10.33 9.91 -12.60
CA TYR A 168 10.21 10.08 -14.04
C TYR A 168 11.63 10.16 -14.57
N SER A 169 12.17 9.07 -15.12
CA SER A 169 13.21 9.24 -16.12
C SER A 169 12.49 9.85 -17.31
N LEU A 170 12.61 11.18 -17.39
CA LEU A 170 12.23 12.02 -18.52
C LEU A 170 12.45 11.28 -19.83
N TRP A 171 11.45 11.36 -20.69
CA TRP A 171 11.64 11.26 -22.13
C TRP A 171 12.79 12.19 -22.55
N ILE A 172 13.77 11.63 -23.26
CA ILE A 172 14.49 12.34 -24.33
C ILE A 172 13.69 12.06 -25.61
#